data_AF-A0A1I4IKG5-F1
#
_entry.id   AF-A0A1I4IKG5-F1
#
_cell.length_a   1.000
_cell.length_b   1.000
_cell.length_c   1.000
_cell.angle_alpha   90.00
_cell.angle_beta   90.00
_cell.angle_gamma   90.00
#
_symmetry.space_group_name_H-M   'P 1'
#
loop_
_entity.id
_entity.type
_entity.pdbx_description
1 polymer ?
#
loop_
_entity_poly.entity_id
_entity_poly.type
_entity_poly.pdbx_seq_one_letter_code
_entity_poly.pdbx_strand_id
1 'polypeptide(L)'
;MLRVEMAAEPVDFDTKVRKPGLRAIAELAGEADLPKRRGRPRNAVATTREQIPADKFPAIWTKALPELLDAYGRVCAYMSIYIEPVTGAASVDHMLPKSLDWREVYEWRNYRLACSLMNSRKNAYQDVLDPFEIEDDWFRLELVGYQVIPGANLDPEIHGHVEATIERLKLNGH
;
A
#
# COMPACT_ATOMS: atom_id res chain seq x y z
N MET A 1 -4.80 -1.79 -15.56
CA MET A 1 -5.13 -2.03 -14.15
C MET A 1 -6.62 -2.32 -14.08
N LEU A 2 -7.06 -3.23 -13.21
CA LEU A 2 -8.47 -3.53 -12.99
C LEU A 2 -8.92 -2.95 -11.67
N ARG A 3 -10.20 -2.54 -11.59
CA ARG A 3 -10.81 -2.13 -10.34
C ARG A 3 -10.73 -3.24 -9.30
N VAL A 4 -10.36 -2.88 -8.08
CA VAL A 4 -10.28 -3.79 -6.94
C VAL A 4 -11.22 -3.29 -5.86
N GLU A 5 -12.09 -4.15 -5.34
CA GLU A 5 -12.95 -3.77 -4.22
C GLU A 5 -12.17 -3.84 -2.89
N MET A 6 -12.34 -2.85 -2.01
CA MET A 6 -11.75 -2.90 -0.68
C MET A 6 -12.34 -4.07 0.11
N ALA A 7 -11.50 -5.00 0.54
CA ALA A 7 -11.93 -6.12 1.35
C ALA A 7 -12.31 -5.66 2.77
N ALA A 8 -13.23 -6.38 3.41
CA ALA A 8 -13.58 -6.14 4.80
C ALA A 8 -12.35 -6.28 5.71
N GLU A 9 -12.24 -5.42 6.72
CA GLU A 9 -11.16 -5.51 7.71
C GLU A 9 -11.26 -6.84 8.49
N PRO A 10 -10.16 -7.62 8.57
CA PRO A 10 -10.14 -8.84 9.39
C PRO A 10 -10.42 -8.55 10.87
N VAL A 11 -11.20 -9.41 11.51
CA VAL A 11 -11.64 -9.24 12.92
C VAL A 11 -10.49 -9.10 13.92
N ASP A 12 -9.33 -9.68 13.62
CA ASP A 12 -8.14 -9.63 14.47
C ASP A 12 -7.15 -8.53 14.08
N PHE A 13 -7.39 -7.79 12.99
CA PHE A 13 -6.48 -6.77 12.44
C PHE A 13 -6.09 -5.74 13.50
N ASP A 14 -7.08 -5.28 14.28
CA ASP A 14 -6.85 -4.32 15.37
C ASP A 14 -5.81 -4.81 16.39
N THR A 15 -5.94 -6.06 16.81
CA THR A 15 -5.05 -6.67 17.81
C THR A 15 -3.71 -7.10 17.23
N LYS A 16 -3.69 -7.49 15.95
CA LYS A 16 -2.54 -8.04 15.25
C LYS A 16 -1.60 -6.94 14.73
N VAL A 17 -2.17 -5.85 14.22
CA VAL A 17 -1.50 -4.79 13.47
C VAL A 17 -1.69 -3.42 14.11
N ARG A 18 -2.92 -2.91 14.21
CA ARG A 18 -3.20 -1.51 14.59
C ARG A 18 -2.66 -1.17 15.98
N LYS A 19 -3.11 -1.87 17.02
CA LYS A 19 -2.67 -1.63 18.42
C LYS A 19 -1.15 -1.81 18.59
N PRO A 20 -0.51 -2.90 18.10
CA PRO A 20 0.94 -3.01 18.15
C PRO A 20 1.67 -1.91 17.37
N GLY A 21 1.10 -1.45 16.26
CA GLY A 21 1.61 -0.37 15.43
C GLY A 21 1.57 0.98 16.14
N LEU A 22 0.41 1.38 16.65
CA LEU A 22 0.25 2.59 17.47
C LEU A 22 1.13 2.57 18.71
N ARG A 23 1.28 1.40 19.35
CA ARG A 23 2.23 1.23 20.44
C ARG A 23 3.66 1.48 20.00
N ALA A 24 4.07 0.99 18.84
CA ALA A 24 5.40 1.22 18.33
C ALA A 24 5.64 2.70 18.00
N ILE A 25 4.65 3.39 17.43
CA ILE A 25 4.69 4.82 17.16
C ILE A 25 4.90 5.62 18.44
N ALA A 26 4.14 5.31 19.50
CA ALA A 26 4.30 5.99 20.79
C ALA A 26 5.69 5.78 21.41
N GLU A 27 6.28 4.58 21.29
CA GLU A 27 7.66 4.33 21.71
C GLU A 27 8.69 5.12 20.89
N LEU A 28 8.48 5.21 19.57
CA LEU A 28 9.37 5.95 18.66
C LEU A 28 9.31 7.47 18.89
N ALA A 29 8.16 7.98 19.32
CA ALA A 29 7.96 9.38 19.72
C ALA A 29 8.42 9.69 21.16
N GLY A 30 8.85 8.68 21.93
CA GLY A 30 9.32 8.87 23.30
C GLY A 30 8.23 9.18 24.32
N GLU A 31 6.99 8.73 24.09
CA GLU A 31 5.87 8.94 25.02
C GLU A 31 6.11 8.25 26.38
N ALA A 32 5.74 8.95 27.46
CA ALA A 32 5.81 8.45 28.83
C ALA A 32 4.57 7.63 29.22
N ASP A 33 4.63 6.95 30.37
CA ASP A 33 3.52 6.25 31.01
C ASP A 33 2.80 5.20 30.15
N LEU A 34 3.55 4.69 29.19
CA LEU A 34 3.15 3.67 28.26
C LEU A 34 2.92 2.31 28.99
N PRO A 35 1.81 1.58 28.71
CA PRO A 35 1.54 0.28 29.34
C PRO A 35 2.72 -0.68 29.29
N LYS A 36 2.94 -1.47 30.35
CA LYS A 36 4.00 -2.48 30.37
C LYS A 36 3.77 -3.50 29.26
N ARG A 37 4.85 -3.88 28.56
CA ARG A 37 4.83 -4.95 27.56
C ARG A 37 6.04 -5.86 27.70
N ARG A 38 5.96 -7.03 27.08
CA ARG A 38 7.09 -7.96 27.00
C ARG A 38 8.19 -7.40 26.09
N GLY A 39 9.44 -7.58 26.53
CA GLY A 39 10.64 -7.21 25.79
C GLY A 39 11.04 -5.74 25.97
N ARG A 40 12.21 -5.39 25.43
CA ARG A 40 12.74 -4.02 25.50
C ARG A 40 11.87 -3.06 24.65
N PRO A 41 11.51 -1.89 25.18
CA PRO A 41 10.91 -0.82 24.38
C PRO A 41 11.82 -0.39 23.23
N ARG A 42 11.25 0.17 22.17
CA ARG A 42 12.05 0.81 21.12
C ARG A 42 12.69 2.09 21.68
N ASN A 43 13.89 2.40 21.18
CA ASN A 43 14.49 3.70 21.45
C ASN A 43 13.69 4.77 20.70
N ALA A 44 13.44 5.90 21.35
CA ALA A 44 12.85 7.06 20.69
C ALA A 44 13.76 7.53 19.55
N VAL A 45 13.15 7.95 18.45
CA VAL A 45 13.83 8.46 17.24
C VAL A 45 13.32 9.85 16.85
N ALA A 46 12.23 10.31 17.48
CA ALA A 46 11.59 11.59 17.25
C ALA A 46 10.98 12.11 18.56
N THR A 47 10.67 13.41 18.62
CA THR A 47 10.02 14.03 19.79
C THR A 47 8.48 14.08 19.67
N THR A 48 7.95 13.95 18.45
CA THR A 48 6.51 13.81 18.18
C THR A 48 6.26 12.70 17.17
N ARG A 49 5.01 12.24 17.04
CA ARG A 49 4.62 11.18 16.11
C ARG A 49 4.80 11.61 14.65
N GLU A 50 4.57 12.88 14.36
CA GLU A 50 4.68 13.51 13.04
C GLU A 50 6.13 13.57 12.54
N GLN A 51 7.10 13.56 13.44
CA GLN A 51 8.52 13.66 13.12
C GLN A 51 9.19 12.29 12.94
N ILE A 52 8.46 11.18 13.08
CA ILE A 52 9.01 9.83 12.90
C ILE A 52 9.34 9.64 11.41
N PRO A 53 10.61 9.36 11.04
CA PRO A 53 10.95 9.11 9.65
C PRO A 53 10.29 7.82 9.13
N ALA A 54 9.87 7.84 7.85
CA ALA A 54 9.08 6.76 7.25
C ALA A 54 9.76 5.37 7.26
N ASP A 55 11.09 5.34 7.24
CA ASP A 55 11.91 4.11 7.31
C ASP A 55 12.02 3.55 8.73
N LYS A 56 11.63 4.32 9.76
CA LYS A 56 11.65 3.87 11.16
C LYS A 56 10.38 3.17 11.60
N PHE A 57 9.27 3.32 10.87
CA PHE A 57 8.04 2.58 11.17
C PHE A 57 8.29 1.07 11.07
N PRO A 58 8.06 0.29 12.13
CA PRO A 58 8.30 -1.15 12.10
C PRO A 58 7.42 -1.86 11.08
N ALA A 59 7.93 -2.97 10.54
CA ALA A 59 7.22 -3.80 9.57
C ALA A 59 6.08 -4.64 10.19
N ILE A 60 5.33 -4.11 11.16
CA ILE A 60 4.19 -4.78 11.80
C ILE A 60 3.07 -5.06 10.79
N TRP A 61 2.96 -4.23 9.74
CA TRP A 61 2.05 -4.42 8.60
C TRP A 61 2.21 -5.80 7.93
N THR A 62 3.41 -6.42 8.01
CA THR A 62 3.65 -7.76 7.42
C THR A 62 2.74 -8.83 8.00
N LYS A 63 2.23 -8.60 9.22
CA LYS A 63 1.30 -9.52 9.85
C LYS A 63 -0.06 -9.55 9.14
N ALA A 64 -0.45 -8.53 8.37
CA ALA A 64 -1.66 -8.53 7.56
C ALA A 64 -1.50 -9.21 6.20
N LEU A 65 -0.27 -9.57 5.80
CA LEU A 65 -0.02 -10.15 4.48
C LEU A 65 -0.81 -11.44 4.20
N PRO A 66 -0.94 -12.40 5.14
CA PRO A 66 -1.74 -13.60 4.91
C PRO A 66 -3.19 -13.27 4.58
N GLU A 67 -3.82 -12.37 5.33
CA GLU A 67 -5.20 -11.94 5.12
C GLU A 67 -5.37 -11.15 3.82
N LEU A 68 -4.41 -10.30 3.46
CA LEU A 68 -4.43 -9.60 2.17
C LEU A 68 -4.29 -10.57 1.00
N LEU A 69 -3.37 -11.54 1.09
CA LEU A 69 -3.17 -12.55 0.05
C LEU A 69 -4.43 -13.41 -0.15
N ASP A 70 -5.11 -13.76 0.93
CA ASP A 70 -6.37 -14.51 0.89
C ASP A 70 -7.50 -13.67 0.29
N ALA A 71 -7.75 -12.48 0.85
CA ALA A 71 -8.84 -11.59 0.45
C ALA A 71 -8.79 -11.16 -1.03
N TYR A 72 -7.58 -11.01 -1.58
CA TYR A 72 -7.37 -10.57 -2.97
C TYR A 72 -6.99 -11.71 -3.92
N GLY A 73 -7.12 -12.98 -3.50
CA GLY A 73 -6.78 -14.13 -4.33
C GLY A 73 -5.34 -14.09 -4.85
N ARG A 74 -4.45 -13.45 -4.09
CA ARG A 74 -3.04 -13.20 -4.41
C ARG A 74 -2.81 -12.35 -5.66
N VAL A 75 -3.81 -11.62 -6.15
CA VAL A 75 -3.67 -10.76 -7.32
C VAL A 75 -3.08 -9.40 -6.90
N CYS A 76 -2.00 -9.00 -7.55
CA CYS A 76 -1.41 -7.66 -7.37
C CYS A 76 -2.42 -6.60 -7.82
N ALA A 77 -2.78 -5.67 -6.94
CA ALA A 77 -3.79 -4.65 -7.21
C ALA A 77 -3.45 -3.75 -8.41
N TYR A 78 -2.17 -3.49 -8.66
CA TYR A 78 -1.71 -2.59 -9.73
C TYR A 78 -1.62 -3.25 -11.10
N MET A 79 -1.13 -4.49 -11.15
CA MET A 79 -0.85 -5.19 -12.41
C MET A 79 -1.90 -6.22 -12.78
N SER A 80 -2.80 -6.57 -11.86
CA SER A 80 -3.78 -7.65 -12.05
C SER A 80 -3.14 -9.00 -12.39
N ILE A 81 -1.93 -9.25 -11.88
CA ILE A 81 -1.21 -10.52 -12.02
C ILE A 81 -1.21 -11.30 -10.71
N TYR A 82 -1.24 -12.63 -10.81
CA TYR A 82 -1.13 -13.51 -9.65
C TYR A 82 0.29 -13.46 -9.04
N ILE A 83 0.37 -13.32 -7.73
CA ILE A 83 1.61 -13.33 -6.95
C ILE A 83 1.86 -14.77 -6.46
N GLU A 84 2.79 -15.43 -7.14
CA GLU A 84 3.17 -16.82 -6.83
C GLU A 84 3.68 -16.98 -5.39
N PRO A 85 3.26 -18.01 -4.62
CA PRO A 85 3.64 -18.18 -3.23
C PRO A 85 5.15 -18.29 -2.95
N VAL A 86 5.91 -18.86 -3.88
CA VAL A 86 7.33 -19.19 -3.69
C VAL A 86 8.23 -18.22 -4.44
N THR A 87 7.89 -17.90 -5.68
CA THR A 87 8.71 -17.09 -6.58
C THR A 87 8.26 -15.63 -6.63
N GLY A 88 7.02 -15.34 -6.21
CA GLY A 88 6.48 -14.00 -6.13
C GLY A 88 6.86 -13.29 -4.83
N ALA A 89 7.18 -12.01 -4.94
CA ALA A 89 7.42 -11.16 -3.77
C ALA A 89 6.15 -10.34 -3.48
N ALA A 90 5.34 -10.80 -2.52
CA ALA A 90 4.18 -10.06 -2.02
C ALA A 90 4.61 -8.97 -1.03
N SER A 91 3.92 -7.83 -1.10
CA SER A 91 4.14 -6.68 -0.23
C SER A 91 2.81 -5.95 0.01
N VAL A 92 2.86 -4.98 0.92
CA VAL A 92 1.75 -4.06 1.19
C VAL A 92 2.18 -2.68 0.72
N ASP A 93 1.46 -2.13 -0.27
CA ASP A 93 1.54 -0.69 -0.49
C ASP A 93 0.68 0.03 0.55
N HIS A 94 1.20 1.16 1.03
CA HIS A 94 0.45 2.12 1.83
C HIS A 94 -0.03 3.20 0.89
N MET A 95 -1.31 3.20 0.52
CA MET A 95 -1.85 4.07 -0.53
C MET A 95 -1.50 5.53 -0.26
N LEU A 96 -1.82 6.03 0.94
CA LEU A 96 -1.19 7.19 1.54
C LEU A 96 0.20 6.81 2.09
N PRO A 97 1.29 7.39 1.56
CA PRO A 97 2.65 7.07 1.99
C PRO A 97 2.88 7.31 3.48
N LYS A 98 3.68 6.42 4.10
CA LYS A 98 4.06 6.52 5.51
C LYS A 98 4.74 7.85 5.89
N SER A 99 5.34 8.55 4.92
CA SER A 99 6.00 9.84 5.14
C SER A 99 5.05 11.02 5.31
N LEU A 100 3.76 10.85 5.01
CA LEU A 100 2.78 11.93 5.06
C LEU A 100 1.95 11.91 6.33
N ASP A 101 1.49 10.73 6.75
CA ASP A 101 0.64 10.61 7.92
C ASP A 101 0.88 9.31 8.68
N TRP A 102 1.40 9.44 9.90
CA TRP A 102 1.64 8.29 10.78
C TRP A 102 0.35 7.56 11.16
N ARG A 103 -0.80 8.25 11.14
CA ARG A 103 -2.10 7.71 11.53
C ARG A 103 -2.59 6.63 10.57
N GLU A 104 -2.16 6.69 9.31
CA GLU A 104 -2.57 5.75 8.26
C GLU A 104 -1.59 4.57 8.10
N VAL A 105 -0.47 4.55 8.83
CA VAL A 105 0.59 3.53 8.66
C VAL A 105 0.09 2.12 9.03
N TYR A 106 -0.82 2.02 9.99
CA TYR A 106 -1.34 0.75 10.50
C TYR A 106 -2.84 0.61 10.34
N GLU A 107 -3.38 1.17 9.26
CA GLU A 107 -4.81 1.16 8.95
C GLU A 107 -5.11 0.30 7.72
N TRP A 108 -6.05 -0.64 7.86
CA TRP A 108 -6.42 -1.60 6.81
C TRP A 108 -6.87 -0.90 5.53
N ARG A 109 -7.67 0.16 5.64
CA ARG A 109 -8.14 0.96 4.49
C ARG A 109 -7.00 1.53 3.65
N ASN A 110 -5.80 1.67 4.23
CA ASN A 110 -4.63 2.22 3.55
C ASN A 110 -3.76 1.13 2.89
N TYR A 111 -4.11 -0.15 3.03
CA TYR A 111 -3.31 -1.26 2.50
C TYR A 111 -3.79 -1.71 1.13
N ARG A 112 -2.87 -1.86 0.19
CA ARG A 112 -3.10 -2.55 -1.10
C ARG A 112 -2.17 -3.75 -1.18
N LEU A 113 -2.70 -4.91 -1.59
CA LEU A 113 -1.85 -6.04 -1.94
C LEU A 113 -1.08 -5.70 -3.22
N ALA A 114 0.24 -5.65 -3.14
CA ALA A 114 1.08 -5.31 -4.28
C ALA A 114 2.22 -6.31 -4.40
N CYS A 115 2.66 -6.60 -5.63
CA CYS A 115 3.98 -7.21 -5.80
C CYS A 115 5.06 -6.18 -5.46
N SER A 116 6.20 -6.63 -4.92
CA SER A 116 7.26 -5.73 -4.45
C SER A 116 7.77 -4.79 -5.53
N LEU A 117 7.77 -5.20 -6.80
CA LEU A 117 8.17 -4.34 -7.91
C LEU A 117 7.23 -3.14 -8.06
N MET A 118 5.91 -3.36 -8.09
CA MET A 118 4.93 -2.25 -8.18
C MET A 118 4.99 -1.35 -6.95
N ASN A 119 5.09 -1.93 -5.76
CA ASN A 119 5.25 -1.16 -4.53
C ASN A 119 6.51 -0.27 -4.59
N SER A 120 7.63 -0.81 -5.08
CA SER A 120 8.87 -0.05 -5.21
C SER A 120 8.79 1.07 -6.26
N ARG A 121 8.01 0.89 -7.33
CA ARG A 121 7.80 1.90 -8.37
C ARG A 121 6.89 3.03 -7.90
N LYS A 122 5.78 2.70 -7.22
CA LYS A 122 4.86 3.67 -6.62
C LYS A 122 5.52 4.44 -5.47
N ASN A 123 6.30 3.76 -4.62
CA ASN A 123 7.09 4.37 -3.55
C ASN A 123 6.25 5.33 -2.69
N ALA A 124 6.70 6.59 -2.52
CA ALA A 124 5.99 7.63 -1.80
C ALA A 124 5.27 8.62 -2.74
N TYR A 125 5.13 8.29 -4.02
CA TYR A 125 4.44 9.14 -4.98
C TYR A 125 2.92 8.99 -4.84
N GLN A 126 2.20 10.09 -5.06
CA GLN A 126 0.74 10.20 -4.96
C GLN A 126 0.05 10.37 -6.33
N ASP A 127 0.82 10.25 -7.41
CA ASP A 127 0.36 10.36 -8.80
C ASP A 127 -0.12 9.01 -9.37
N VAL A 128 -0.09 7.94 -8.56
CA VAL A 128 -0.66 6.63 -8.89
C VAL A 128 -2.12 6.62 -8.44
N LEU A 129 -3.03 6.35 -9.38
CA LEU A 129 -4.43 6.12 -9.09
C LEU A 129 -4.61 4.93 -8.13
N ASP A 130 -5.48 5.11 -7.15
CA ASP A 130 -5.81 4.05 -6.20
C ASP A 130 -6.62 2.94 -6.90
N PRO A 131 -6.15 1.67 -6.88
CA PRO A 131 -6.92 0.54 -7.44
C PRO A 131 -8.35 0.40 -6.89
N PHE A 132 -8.64 0.97 -5.72
CA PHE A 132 -9.98 0.96 -5.12
C PHE A 132 -10.91 2.06 -5.64
N GLU A 133 -10.36 3.09 -6.31
CA GLU A 133 -11.10 4.26 -6.77
C GLU A 133 -11.22 4.33 -8.30
N ILE A 134 -10.42 3.56 -9.04
CA ILE A 134 -10.56 3.50 -10.50
C ILE A 134 -11.88 2.83 -10.92
N GLU A 135 -12.40 3.24 -12.07
CA GLU A 135 -13.57 2.61 -12.68
C GLU A 135 -13.17 1.67 -13.84
N ASP A 136 -14.16 0.91 -14.30
CA ASP A 136 -13.99 0.06 -15.47
C ASP A 136 -13.64 0.92 -16.70
N ASP A 137 -12.91 0.31 -17.64
CA ASP A 137 -12.45 0.93 -18.89
C ASP A 137 -11.48 2.12 -18.78
N TRP A 138 -11.07 2.55 -17.58
CA TRP A 138 -10.02 3.56 -17.41
C TRP A 138 -8.66 3.13 -17.98
N PHE A 139 -8.33 1.84 -17.89
CA PHE A 139 -7.13 1.25 -18.46
C PHE A 139 -7.52 0.19 -19.49
N ARG A 140 -6.85 0.19 -20.64
CA ARG A 140 -7.07 -0.81 -21.69
C ARG A 140 -5.77 -1.48 -22.09
N LEU A 141 -5.86 -2.74 -22.50
CA LEU A 141 -4.76 -3.46 -23.13
C LEU A 141 -4.90 -3.32 -24.66
N GLU A 142 -3.91 -2.68 -25.26
CA GLU A 142 -3.76 -2.56 -26.71
C GLU A 142 -2.99 -3.79 -27.23
N LEU A 143 -3.63 -4.60 -28.08
CA LEU A 143 -3.19 -5.96 -28.40
C LEU A 143 -2.15 -6.03 -29.54
N VAL A 144 -1.91 -4.96 -30.28
CA VAL A 144 -0.90 -4.91 -31.35
C VAL A 144 0.48 -4.67 -30.75
N GLY A 145 0.61 -3.66 -29.90
CA GLY A 145 1.85 -3.30 -29.19
C GLY A 145 2.00 -3.98 -27.83
N TYR A 146 0.98 -4.68 -27.35
CA TYR A 146 0.93 -5.31 -26.01
C TYR A 146 1.22 -4.32 -24.88
N GLN A 147 0.56 -3.17 -24.94
CA GLN A 147 0.76 -2.06 -24.01
C GLN A 147 -0.53 -1.70 -23.30
N VAL A 148 -0.39 -1.22 -22.07
CA VAL A 148 -1.47 -0.59 -21.32
C VAL A 148 -1.57 0.86 -21.79
N ILE A 149 -2.78 1.27 -22.19
CA ILE A 149 -3.10 2.64 -22.63
C ILE A 149 -4.32 3.16 -21.86
N PRO A 150 -4.55 4.48 -21.85
CA PRO A 150 -5.78 5.04 -21.34
C PRO A 150 -7.05 4.53 -22.05
N GLY A 151 -8.14 4.54 -21.30
CA GLY A 151 -9.50 4.36 -21.79
C GLY A 151 -9.85 5.28 -22.96
N ALA A 152 -10.77 4.85 -23.82
CA ALA A 152 -11.29 5.73 -24.87
C ALA A 152 -12.27 6.74 -24.25
N ASN A 153 -12.25 7.98 -24.73
CA ASN A 153 -13.19 9.03 -24.32
C ASN A 153 -13.19 9.36 -22.81
N LEU A 154 -12.06 9.15 -22.13
CA LEU A 154 -11.91 9.63 -20.74
C LEU A 154 -11.93 11.15 -20.69
N ASP A 155 -12.43 11.69 -19.59
CA ASP A 155 -12.24 13.10 -19.27
C ASP A 155 -10.73 13.43 -19.28
N PRO A 156 -10.31 14.61 -19.79
CA PRO A 156 -8.90 14.96 -19.88
C PRO A 156 -8.12 14.86 -18.56
N GLU A 157 -8.75 15.14 -17.42
CA GLU A 157 -8.12 15.01 -16.11
C GLU A 157 -7.87 13.55 -15.75
N ILE A 158 -8.88 12.69 -15.91
CA ILE A 158 -8.77 11.25 -15.66
C ILE A 158 -7.72 10.64 -16.61
N HIS A 159 -7.73 11.04 -17.87
CA HIS A 159 -6.75 10.61 -18.85
C HIS A 159 -5.32 10.90 -18.37
N GLY A 160 -5.05 12.13 -17.92
CA GLY A 160 -3.74 12.51 -17.39
C GLY A 160 -3.31 11.69 -16.17
N HIS A 161 -4.24 11.40 -15.25
CA HIS A 161 -3.94 10.55 -14.10
C HIS A 161 -3.68 9.09 -14.48
N VAL A 162 -4.38 8.56 -15.49
CA VAL A 162 -4.14 7.22 -16.03
C VAL A 162 -2.77 7.14 -16.69
N GLU A 163 -2.38 8.14 -17.50
CA GLU A 163 -1.05 8.21 -18.10
C GLU A 163 0.05 8.28 -17.03
N ALA A 164 -0.09 9.19 -16.05
CA ALA A 164 0.85 9.29 -14.94
C ALA A 164 1.00 7.97 -14.17
N THR A 165 -0.11 7.24 -13.97
CA THR A 165 -0.10 5.91 -13.35
C THR A 165 0.67 4.89 -14.21
N ILE A 166 0.42 4.84 -15.52
CA ILE A 166 1.10 3.93 -16.46
C ILE A 166 2.61 4.18 -16.44
N GLU A 167 3.02 5.45 -16.49
CA GLU A 167 4.42 5.87 -16.46
C GLU A 167 5.08 5.57 -15.12
N ARG A 168 4.45 5.97 -14.00
CA ARG A 168 4.98 5.76 -12.65
C ARG A 168 5.21 4.29 -12.34
N LEU A 169 4.23 3.45 -12.68
CA LEU A 169 4.30 2.01 -12.46
C LEU A 169 5.06 1.28 -13.57
N LYS A 170 5.50 1.98 -14.62
CA LYS A 170 6.18 1.44 -15.80
C LYS A 170 5.48 0.20 -16.36
N LEU A 171 4.18 0.30 -16.57
CA LEU A 171 3.35 -0.84 -17.01
C LEU A 171 3.75 -1.34 -18.41
N ASN A 172 4.39 -0.49 -19.21
CA ASN A 172 4.85 -0.80 -20.57
C ASN A 172 6.38 -1.04 -20.66
N GLY A 173 7.09 -1.20 -19.54
CA GLY A 173 8.49 -1.63 -19.53
C GLY A 173 9.55 -0.53 -19.74
N HIS A 174 9.16 0.74 -19.89
CA HIS A 174 10.07 1.89 -20.03
C HIS A 174 10.06 2.78 -18.78
#